data_AF-A0A9Q1EWT2-F1
#
_entry.id   AF-A0A9Q1EWT2-F1
#
_cell.length_a   1.000
_cell.length_b   1.000
_cell.length_c   1.000
_cell.angle_alpha   90.00
_cell.angle_beta   90.00
_cell.angle_gamma   90.00
#
_symmetry.space_group_name_H-M   'P 1'
#
loop_
_entity.id
_entity.type
_entity.pdbx_description
1 polymer ?
#
loop_
_entity_poly.entity_id
_entity_poly.type
_entity_poly.pdbx_seq_one_letter_code
_entity_poly.pdbx_strand_id
1 'polypeptide(L)'
;MVKDALRVVKPTVDKVKAIVEFFHRSTVATEKLKSTQRQMGMPELRPKQECATRWNSTFYMLKRILESKDAIISTLAVINAPVDTLSQEEWETVKEVFPVLEPFEEVTVEISAESYVTASKMLPLCKGLQQVTAHPTECNSG
;
A
#
# COMPACT_ATOMS: atom_id res chain seq x y z
N MET A 1 -16.72 -9.63 -7.89
CA MET A 1 -16.27 -8.24 -8.14
C MET A 1 -15.18 -7.79 -7.18
N VAL A 2 -15.44 -7.41 -5.92
CA VAL A 2 -14.36 -6.93 -5.01
C VAL A 2 -13.32 -8.03 -4.67
N LYS A 3 -13.76 -9.27 -4.48
CA LYS A 3 -12.86 -10.41 -4.20
C LYS A 3 -11.93 -10.76 -5.38
N ASP A 4 -12.33 -10.44 -6.61
CA ASP A 4 -11.56 -10.75 -7.81
C ASP A 4 -10.51 -9.67 -8.07
N ALA A 5 -10.85 -8.40 -7.86
CA ALA A 5 -9.89 -7.30 -7.87
C ALA A 5 -8.76 -7.50 -6.83
N LEU A 6 -9.12 -7.94 -5.61
CA LEU A 6 -8.13 -8.24 -4.56
C LEU A 6 -7.23 -9.44 -4.89
N ARG A 7 -7.69 -10.40 -5.69
CA ARG A 7 -6.88 -11.54 -6.14
C ARG A 7 -5.78 -11.11 -7.12
N VAL A 8 -6.07 -10.13 -7.98
CA VAL A 8 -5.11 -9.60 -8.96
C VAL A 8 -4.04 -8.74 -8.28
N VAL A 9 -4.41 -8.02 -7.22
CA VAL A 9 -3.51 -7.09 -6.51
C VAL A 9 -2.61 -7.82 -5.48
N LYS A 10 -3.08 -8.93 -4.93
CA LYS A 10 -2.37 -9.66 -3.86
C LYS A 10 -0.92 -10.05 -4.23
N PRO A 11 -0.63 -10.63 -5.41
CA PRO A 11 0.74 -10.97 -5.79
C PRO A 11 1.67 -9.75 -5.80
N THR A 12 1.20 -8.62 -6.33
CA THR A 12 1.95 -7.36 -6.35
C THR A 12 2.24 -6.86 -4.94
N VAL A 13 1.24 -6.88 -4.05
CA VAL A 13 1.42 -6.46 -2.66
C VAL A 13 2.37 -7.40 -1.91
N ASP A 14 2.33 -8.71 -2.16
CA ASP A 14 3.24 -9.68 -1.55
C ASP A 14 4.70 -9.45 -2.01
N LYS A 15 4.93 -9.08 -3.28
CA LYS A 15 6.26 -8.64 -3.74
C LYS A 15 6.75 -7.37 -3.04
N VAL A 16 5.87 -6.38 -2.88
CA VAL A 16 6.19 -5.16 -2.11
C VAL A 16 6.62 -5.55 -0.68
N LYS A 17 5.89 -6.46 -0.02
CA LYS A 17 6.27 -6.95 1.32
C LYS A 17 7.65 -7.60 1.32
N ALA A 18 7.95 -8.44 0.32
CA ALA A 18 9.25 -9.09 0.22
C ALA A 18 10.41 -8.08 0.10
N ILE A 19 10.24 -7.03 -0.72
CA ILE A 19 11.22 -5.95 -0.85
C ILE A 19 11.39 -5.20 0.48
N VAL A 20 10.28 -4.83 1.11
CA VAL A 20 10.29 -4.11 2.39
C VAL A 20 10.99 -4.94 3.46
N GLU A 21 10.68 -6.23 3.53
CA GLU A 21 11.27 -7.17 4.47
C GLU A 21 12.76 -7.37 4.22
N PHE A 22 13.18 -7.46 2.96
CA PHE A 22 14.60 -7.55 2.58
C PHE A 22 15.39 -6.36 3.15
N PHE A 23 14.91 -5.13 2.95
CA PHE A 23 15.54 -3.95 3.54
C PHE A 23 15.48 -3.97 5.06
N HIS A 24 14.41 -4.48 5.68
CA HIS A 24 14.36 -4.56 7.14
C HIS A 24 15.40 -5.51 7.73
N ARG A 25 15.60 -6.67 7.09
CA ARG A 25 16.53 -7.71 7.55
C ARG A 25 17.99 -7.37 7.29
N SER A 26 18.28 -6.56 6.26
CA SER A 26 19.65 -6.22 5.86
C SER A 26 20.01 -4.77 6.20
N THR A 27 20.88 -4.60 7.19
CA THR A 27 21.47 -3.29 7.55
C THR A 27 22.28 -2.72 6.39
N VAL A 28 23.05 -3.56 5.70
CA VAL A 28 23.86 -3.16 4.53
C VAL A 28 22.96 -2.65 3.40
N ALA A 29 21.88 -3.36 3.08
CA ALA A 29 20.94 -2.91 2.05
C ALA A 29 20.23 -1.61 2.45
N THR A 30 19.86 -1.47 3.73
CA THR A 30 19.27 -0.23 4.26
C THR A 30 20.22 0.95 4.15
N GLU A 31 21.49 0.80 4.53
CA GLU A 31 22.47 1.88 4.42
C GLU A 31 22.75 2.25 2.96
N LYS A 32 22.77 1.26 2.06
CA LYS A 32 22.88 1.53 0.63
C LYS A 32 21.67 2.29 0.09
N LEU A 33 20.46 1.96 0.54
CA LEU A 33 19.24 2.70 0.18
C LEU A 33 19.32 4.15 0.63
N LYS A 34 19.73 4.41 1.88
CA LYS A 34 19.92 5.77 2.40
C LYS A 34 20.94 6.55 1.59
N SER A 35 22.08 5.93 1.25
CA SER A 35 23.10 6.55 0.41
C SER A 35 22.55 6.88 -0.99
N THR A 36 21.73 6.00 -1.56
CA THR A 36 21.12 6.22 -2.88
C THR A 36 20.11 7.36 -2.82
N GLN A 37 19.28 7.43 -1.77
CA GLN A 37 18.35 8.54 -1.53
C GLN A 37 19.09 9.87 -1.42
N ARG A 38 20.18 9.94 -0.65
CA ARG A 38 21.03 11.13 -0.55
C ARG A 38 21.59 11.57 -1.90
N GLN A 39 22.09 10.63 -2.71
CA GLN A 39 22.64 10.93 -4.03
C GLN A 39 21.57 11.46 -5.01
N MET A 40 20.32 11.01 -4.85
CA MET A 40 19.18 11.46 -5.65
C MET A 40 18.51 12.73 -5.10
N GLY A 41 19.00 13.31 -4.00
CA GLY A 41 18.36 14.46 -3.35
C GLY A 41 16.99 14.13 -2.74
N MET A 42 16.71 12.85 -2.49
CA MET A 42 15.48 12.37 -1.88
C MET A 42 15.62 12.31 -0.35
N PRO A 43 14.50 12.42 0.41
CA PRO A 43 14.57 12.22 1.85
C PRO A 43 14.98 10.78 2.19
N GLU A 44 15.77 10.62 3.25
CA GLU A 44 16.22 9.30 3.73
C GLU A 44 15.09 8.57 4.43
N LEU A 45 14.49 7.63 3.72
CA LEU A 45 13.23 7.00 4.11
C LEU A 45 13.38 5.49 4.01
N ARG A 46 13.41 4.84 5.18
CA ARG A 46 13.32 3.39 5.25
C ARG A 46 11.93 2.93 4.77
N PRO A 47 11.82 1.84 3.98
CA PRO A 47 10.53 1.22 3.68
C PRO A 47 9.77 0.93 4.99
N LYS A 48 8.44 0.98 4.99
CA LYS A 48 7.62 0.71 6.18
C LYS A 48 7.11 -0.73 6.14
N GLN A 49 7.41 -1.50 7.19
CA GLN A 49 6.92 -2.87 7.32
C GLN A 49 5.40 -2.90 7.54
N GLU A 50 4.71 -3.81 6.86
CA GLU A 50 3.31 -4.10 7.14
C GLU A 50 3.17 -4.70 8.55
N CYS A 51 2.11 -4.32 9.25
CA CYS A 51 1.72 -4.84 10.55
C CYS A 51 0.33 -5.45 10.39
N ALA A 52 0.24 -6.79 10.34
CA ALA A 52 -1.00 -7.50 10.06
C ALA A 52 -2.16 -7.17 11.03
N THR A 53 -1.86 -6.69 12.24
CA THR A 53 -2.86 -6.28 13.24
C THR A 53 -3.31 -4.81 13.10
N ARG A 54 -2.67 -4.03 12.23
CA ARG A 54 -3.01 -2.65 11.89
C ARG A 54 -3.35 -2.56 10.42
N TRP A 55 -4.64 -2.52 10.11
CA TRP A 55 -5.15 -2.59 8.75
C TRP A 55 -4.67 -1.43 7.84
N ASN A 56 -4.29 -0.26 8.41
CA ASN A 56 -3.66 0.89 7.73
C ASN A 56 -2.21 0.61 7.27
N SER A 57 -1.56 -0.41 7.82
CA SER A 57 -0.12 -0.62 7.60
C SER A 57 0.22 -0.95 6.16
N THR A 58 -0.69 -1.62 5.43
CA THR A 58 -0.57 -1.84 3.99
C THR A 58 -0.60 -0.51 3.24
N PHE A 59 -1.53 0.40 3.56
CA PHE A 59 -1.59 1.73 2.95
C PHE A 59 -0.27 2.51 3.14
N TYR A 60 0.24 2.58 4.39
CA TYR A 60 1.50 3.28 4.66
C TYR A 60 2.73 2.60 4.04
N MET A 61 2.72 1.28 3.89
CA MET A 61 3.76 0.53 3.17
C MET A 61 3.75 0.88 1.68
N LEU A 62 2.57 0.86 1.05
CA LEU A 62 2.40 1.21 -0.36
C LEU A 62 2.75 2.69 -0.62
N LYS A 63 2.34 3.60 0.27
CA LYS A 63 2.75 5.00 0.19
C LYS A 63 4.28 5.14 0.18
N ARG A 64 4.94 4.49 1.14
CA ARG A 64 6.40 4.61 1.30
C ARG A 64 7.17 3.99 0.14
N ILE A 65 6.71 2.86 -0.41
CA ILE A 65 7.37 2.21 -1.55
C ILE A 65 7.27 3.10 -2.81
N LEU A 66 6.13 3.77 -3.02
CA LEU A 66 5.93 4.70 -4.13
C LEU A 66 6.81 5.95 -3.99
N GLU A 67 6.85 6.56 -2.80
CA GLU A 67 7.67 7.74 -2.53
C GLU A 67 9.18 7.47 -2.64
N SER A 68 9.60 6.20 -2.52
CA SER A 68 11.01 5.78 -2.63
C SER A 68 11.29 4.95 -3.89
N LYS A 69 10.38 4.94 -4.89
CA LYS A 69 10.43 4.04 -6.05
C LYS A 69 11.80 4.01 -6.74
N ASP A 70 12.30 5.18 -7.17
CA ASP A 70 13.54 5.26 -7.96
C ASP A 70 14.76 4.84 -7.15
N ALA A 71 14.83 5.26 -5.88
CA ALA A 71 15.89 4.86 -4.97
C ALA A 71 15.88 3.35 -4.69
N ILE A 72 14.69 2.73 -4.55
CA ILE A 72 14.55 1.29 -4.36
C ILE A 72 15.01 0.53 -5.60
N ILE A 73 14.52 0.89 -6.79
CA ILE A 73 14.89 0.25 -8.06
C ILE A 73 16.41 0.31 -8.25
N SER A 74 17.00 1.51 -8.11
CA SER A 74 18.43 1.71 -8.24
C SER A 74 19.22 0.90 -7.21
N THR A 75 18.80 0.90 -5.95
CA THR A 75 19.49 0.17 -4.88
C THR A 75 19.47 -1.34 -5.12
N LEU A 76 18.30 -1.91 -5.44
CA LEU A 76 18.17 -3.35 -5.69
C LEU A 76 19.04 -3.81 -6.86
N ALA A 77 19.11 -2.99 -7.93
CA ALA A 77 19.98 -3.27 -9.07
C ALA A 77 21.48 -3.21 -8.69
N VAL A 78 21.89 -2.17 -7.96
CA VAL A 78 23.31 -1.98 -7.58
C VAL A 78 23.84 -3.09 -6.67
N ILE A 79 23.01 -3.60 -5.76
CA ILE A 79 23.43 -4.66 -4.82
C ILE A 79 23.12 -6.07 -5.34
N ASN A 80 22.56 -6.19 -6.55
CA ASN A 80 22.07 -7.43 -7.14
C ASN A 80 21.23 -8.24 -6.13
N ALA A 81 20.20 -7.58 -5.58
CA ALA A 81 19.43 -8.11 -4.47
C ALA A 81 18.72 -9.43 -4.84
N PRO A 82 18.73 -10.46 -3.96
CA PRO A 82 18.04 -11.73 -4.19
C PRO A 82 16.54 -11.61 -3.87
N VAL A 83 15.87 -10.60 -4.42
CA VAL A 83 14.43 -10.37 -4.26
C VAL A 83 13.81 -9.99 -5.59
N ASP A 84 12.63 -10.51 -5.87
CA ASP A 84 11.90 -10.17 -7.08
C ASP A 84 11.51 -8.70 -7.05
N THR A 85 11.88 -7.98 -8.11
CA THR A 85 11.49 -6.59 -8.32
C THR A 85 10.08 -6.51 -8.91
N LEU A 86 9.43 -5.35 -8.74
CA LEU A 86 8.17 -5.08 -9.42
C LEU A 86 8.43 -4.75 -10.90
N SER A 87 7.63 -5.33 -11.78
CA SER A 87 7.52 -4.90 -13.18
C SER A 87 6.89 -3.51 -13.27
N GLN A 88 6.97 -2.89 -14.45
CA GLN A 88 6.33 -1.58 -14.67
C GLN A 88 4.81 -1.64 -14.46
N GLU A 89 4.14 -2.68 -14.95
CA GLU A 89 2.70 -2.90 -14.75
C GLU A 89 2.35 -3.07 -13.27
N GLU A 90 3.21 -3.77 -12.51
CA GLU A 90 3.03 -3.94 -11.07
C GLU A 90 3.19 -2.61 -10.33
N TRP A 91 4.11 -1.75 -10.75
CA TRP A 91 4.22 -0.39 -10.20
C TRP A 91 2.99 0.47 -10.47
N GLU A 92 2.42 0.39 -11.66
CA GLU A 92 1.17 1.10 -11.98
C GLU A 92 -0.01 0.53 -11.18
N THR A 93 -0.08 -0.79 -11.01
CA THR A 93 -1.07 -1.44 -10.14
C THR A 93 -0.99 -0.90 -8.71
N VAL A 94 0.22 -0.72 -8.14
CA VAL A 94 0.38 -0.15 -6.79
C VAL A 94 -0.14 1.30 -6.74
N LYS A 95 0.09 2.10 -7.78
CA LYS A 95 -0.41 3.49 -7.86
C LYS A 95 -1.93 3.56 -7.98
N GLU A 96 -2.55 2.62 -8.70
CA GLU A 96 -4.01 2.55 -8.85
C GLU A 96 -4.69 2.09 -7.56
N VAL A 97 -4.06 1.16 -6.83
CA VAL A 97 -4.60 0.61 -5.57
C VAL A 97 -4.46 1.61 -4.42
N PHE A 98 -3.37 2.39 -4.40
CA PHE A 98 -3.10 3.37 -3.33
C PHE A 98 -4.29 4.32 -3.00
N PRO A 99 -4.89 5.05 -3.97
CA PRO A 99 -6.01 5.96 -3.69
C PRO A 99 -7.30 5.22 -3.35
N VAL A 100 -7.48 3.97 -3.79
CA VAL A 100 -8.65 3.15 -3.42
C VAL A 100 -8.62 2.81 -1.93
N LEU A 101 -7.42 2.72 -1.33
CA LEU A 101 -7.24 2.46 0.09
C LEU A 101 -7.37 3.73 0.96
N GLU A 102 -7.30 4.92 0.37
CA GLU A 102 -7.31 6.21 1.09
C GLU A 102 -8.65 6.51 1.81
N PRO A 103 -9.85 6.30 1.22
CA PRO A 103 -11.12 6.48 1.94
C PRO A 103 -11.26 5.53 3.14
N PHE A 104 -10.67 4.34 3.07
CA PHE A 104 -10.66 3.41 4.20
C PHE A 104 -9.75 3.93 5.32
N GLU A 105 -8.64 4.60 4.97
CA GLU A 105 -7.77 5.32 5.91
C GLU A 105 -8.49 6.48 6.58
N GLU A 106 -9.13 7.36 5.82
CA GLU A 106 -9.81 8.53 6.36
C GLU A 106 -10.93 8.14 7.35
N VAL A 107 -11.78 7.19 6.96
CA VAL A 107 -12.86 6.67 7.83
C VAL A 107 -12.29 6.09 9.12
N THR A 108 -11.11 5.50 9.08
CA THR A 108 -10.53 4.88 10.27
C THR A 108 -9.64 5.82 11.07
N VAL A 109 -9.04 6.86 10.48
CA VAL A 109 -8.38 7.93 11.24
C VAL A 109 -9.44 8.63 12.10
N GLU A 110 -10.59 8.94 11.52
CA GLU A 110 -11.75 9.51 12.23
C GLU A 110 -12.28 8.57 13.32
N ILE A 111 -12.40 7.26 13.05
CA ILE A 111 -12.88 6.26 14.02
C ILE A 111 -11.80 5.86 15.06
N SER A 112 -10.50 5.97 14.76
CA SER A 112 -9.40 5.58 15.68
C SER A 112 -9.10 6.64 16.74
N ALA A 113 -9.54 7.88 16.52
CA ALA A 113 -9.64 8.88 17.59
C ALA A 113 -10.61 8.39 18.69
N GLU A 114 -11.56 7.50 18.35
CA GLU A 114 -12.44 6.77 19.26
C GLU A 114 -11.94 5.32 19.49
N SER A 115 -10.72 5.17 19.98
CA SER A 115 -10.21 3.97 20.68
C SER A 115 -10.74 2.60 20.21
N TYR A 116 -10.01 2.00 19.27
CA TYR A 116 -9.92 0.54 19.09
C TYR A 116 -11.22 -0.18 18.72
N VAL A 117 -11.69 0.02 17.50
CA VAL A 117 -12.90 -0.66 17.02
C VAL A 117 -12.55 -2.01 16.37
N THR A 118 -12.96 -3.07 17.05
CA THR A 118 -12.93 -4.48 16.63
C THR A 118 -13.64 -4.68 15.29
N ALA A 119 -13.22 -5.72 14.54
CA ALA A 119 -13.73 -6.12 13.21
C ALA A 119 -15.27 -6.21 13.06
N SER A 120 -16.04 -6.12 14.15
CA SER A 120 -17.50 -6.08 14.17
C SER A 120 -18.12 -4.81 13.57
N LYS A 121 -17.44 -3.65 13.58
CA LYS A 121 -17.98 -2.41 12.95
C LYS A 121 -17.55 -2.19 11.50
N MET A 122 -16.67 -3.03 10.96
CA MET A 122 -16.34 -3.02 9.52
C MET A 122 -17.48 -3.59 8.65
N LEU A 123 -18.31 -4.48 9.21
CA LEU A 123 -19.43 -5.10 8.48
C LEU A 123 -20.53 -4.11 8.06
N PRO A 124 -20.99 -3.18 8.91
CA PRO A 124 -21.98 -2.16 8.51
C PRO A 124 -21.48 -1.24 7.40
N LEU A 125 -20.22 -0.82 7.41
CA LEU A 125 -19.64 0.07 6.40
C LEU A 125 -19.57 -0.60 5.03
N CYS A 126 -19.13 -1.86 4.98
CA CYS A 126 -19.17 -2.67 3.75
C CYS A 126 -20.60 -2.82 3.21
N LYS A 127 -21.59 -2.99 4.10
CA LYS A 127 -23.01 -3.07 3.70
C LYS A 127 -23.56 -1.73 3.22
N GLY A 128 -23.12 -0.60 3.79
CA GLY A 128 -23.50 0.74 3.34
C GLY A 128 -22.99 1.04 1.94
N LEU A 129 -21.72 0.72 1.66
CA LEU A 129 -21.11 0.92 0.33
C LEU A 129 -21.76 0.05 -0.75
N GLN A 130 -22.24 -1.15 -0.39
CA GLN A 130 -23.03 -1.98 -1.30
C GLN A 130 -24.42 -1.40 -1.61
N GLN A 131 -25.01 -0.59 -0.73
CA GLN A 131 -26.31 0.04 -0.99
C GLN A 131 -26.16 1.30 -1.86
N VAL A 132 -25.10 2.08 -1.66
CA VAL A 132 -24.83 3.29 -2.47
C VAL A 132 -24.51 2.95 -3.92
N THR A 133 -23.86 1.80 -4.17
CA THR A 133 -23.55 1.32 -5.53
C THR A 133 -24.68 0.55 -6.19
N ALA A 134 -25.76 0.23 -5.47
CA ALA A 134 -26.91 -0.52 -5.97
C ALA A 134 -28.12 0.36 -6.36
N HIS A 135 -28.06 1.67 -6.16
CA HIS A 135 -29.09 2.60 -6.66
C HIS A 135 -28.58 3.32 -7.91
N PRO A 136 -28.89 2.84 -9.14
CA PRO A 136 -28.89 3.73 -10.29
C PRO A 136 -29.91 4.83 -10.00
N THR A 137 -29.47 6.07 -10.17
CA THR A 137 -30.29 7.27 -10.09
C THR A 137 -31.48 7.11 -11.05
N GLU A 138 -32.67 6.82 -10.53
CA GLU A 138 -33.90 7.03 -11.29
C GLU A 138 -34.06 8.56 -11.42
N CYS A 139 -33.55 9.09 -12.53
CA CYS A 139 -33.82 10.44 -12.95
C CYS A 139 -35.29 10.51 -13.36
N ASN A 140 -36.10 11.10 -12.49
CA ASN A 140 -37.49 11.45 -12.73
C ASN A 140 -37.59 12.35 -13.98
N SER A 141 -38.34 11.91 -14.99
CA SER A 141 -38.79 12.73 -16.11
C SER A 141 -40.12 12.19 -16.63
N GLY A 142 -41.18 12.93 -16.34
CA GLY A 142 -42.56 12.64 -16.71
C GLY A 142 -43.52 13.45 -15.85
#